data_AF-A0A3P9B5D2-F1
#
_entry.id   AF-A0A3P9B5D2-F1
#
_cell.length_a   1.000
_cell.length_b   1.000
_cell.length_c   1.000
_cell.angle_alpha   90.00
_cell.angle_beta   90.00
_cell.angle_gamma   90.00
#
_symmetry.space_group_name_H-M   'P 1'
#
loop_
_entity.id
_entity.type
_entity.pdbx_description
1 polymer ?
#
loop_
_entity_poly.entity_id
_entity_poly.type
_entity_poly.pdbx_seq_one_letter_code
_entity_poly.pdbx_strand_id
1 'polypeptide(L)' 'IFRWFHPNITGIEAEQLLLTRGVHGSFLARPSKSNPGDFTLSVRDSPPATEGRSL' A
#
# COMPACT_ATOMS: atom_id res chain seq x y z
N ILE A 1 8.01 10.56 -11.85
CA ILE A 1 7.55 9.17 -12.02
C ILE A 1 7.54 8.52 -10.64
N PHE A 2 6.36 8.25 -10.07
CA PHE A 2 6.27 7.54 -8.79
C PHE A 2 6.66 6.07 -9.01
N ARG A 3 7.63 5.56 -8.24
CA ARG A 3 7.93 4.13 -8.23
C ARG A 3 6.75 3.42 -7.57
N TRP A 4 5.94 2.75 -8.39
CA TRP A 4 4.83 1.91 -7.95
C TRP A 4 5.27 0.45 -7.73
N PHE A 5 6.40 0.03 -8.30
CA PHE A 5 6.96 -1.30 -8.10
C PHE A 5 8.14 -1.27 -7.12
N HIS A 6 8.06 -2.13 -6.11
CA HIS A 6 9.04 -2.25 -5.04
C HIS A 6 9.55 -3.71 -4.96
N PRO A 7 10.70 -4.03 -5.59
CA PRO A 7 11.17 -5.41 -5.70
C PRO A 7 11.63 -6.03 -4.37
N ASN A 8 11.93 -5.20 -3.36
CA ASN A 8 12.67 -5.62 -2.16
C ASN A 8 11.93 -5.30 -0.86
N ILE A 9 10.58 -5.25 -0.87
CA ILE A 9 9.81 -4.97 0.36
C ILE A 9 8.83 -6.09 0.69
N THR A 10 8.60 -6.28 1.99
CA THR A 10 7.63 -7.20 2.57
C THR A 10 6.20 -6.62 2.54
N GLY A 11 5.21 -7.43 2.90
CA GLY A 11 3.85 -6.95 3.15
C GLY A 11 3.77 -5.90 4.26
N ILE A 12 4.52 -6.09 5.34
CA ILE A 12 4.53 -5.18 6.50
C ILE A 12 5.17 -3.84 6.11
N GLU A 13 6.28 -3.86 5.37
CA GLU A 13 6.93 -2.63 4.90
C GLU A 13 6.05 -1.88 3.87
N ALA A 14 5.33 -2.60 3.01
CA ALA A 14 4.36 -2.02 2.09
C ALA A 14 3.21 -1.33 2.83
N GLU A 15 2.66 -1.99 3.86
CA GLU A 15 1.61 -1.44 4.71
C GLU A 15 2.09 -0.17 5.41
N GLN A 16 3.26 -0.21 6.06
CA GLN A 16 3.86 0.95 6.71
C GLN A 16 4.08 2.12 5.74
N LEU A 17 4.54 1.85 4.51
CA LEU A 17 4.74 2.88 3.50
C LEU A 17 3.41 3.53 3.08
N LEU A 18 2.37 2.72 2.84
CA LEU A 18 1.03 3.19 2.48
C LEU A 18 0.36 3.96 3.63
N LEU A 19 0.60 3.57 4.88
CA LEU A 19 0.11 4.27 6.07
C LEU A 19 0.81 5.62 6.28
N THR A 20 2.13 5.68 6.07
CA THR A 20 2.94 6.86 6.41
C THR A 20 3.02 7.89 5.29
N ARG A 21 2.91 7.45 4.03
CA ARG A 21 3.09 8.32 2.85
C ARG A 21 1.95 8.24 1.85
N GLY A 22 1.07 7.25 1.98
CA GLY A 22 -0.07 7.06 1.09
C GLY A 22 -1.29 7.88 1.52
N VAL A 23 -2.11 8.22 0.53
CA VAL A 23 -3.48 8.71 0.68
C VAL A 23 -4.46 7.63 0.24
N HIS A 24 -5.77 7.86 0.41
CA HIS A 24 -6.81 6.97 -0.12
C HIS A 24 -6.54 6.65 -1.61
N GLY A 25 -6.60 5.37 -1.98
CA GLY A 25 -6.32 4.89 -3.33
C GLY A 25 -4.83 4.78 -3.70
N SER A 26 -3.91 5.16 -2.81
CA SER A 26 -2.47 4.90 -3.03
C SER A 26 -2.22 3.39 -3.10
N PHE A 27 -1.35 2.97 -4.01
CA PHE A 27 -1.03 1.56 -4.20
C PHE A 27 0.45 1.36 -4.53
N LEU A 28 0.91 0.12 -4.34
CA LEU A 28 2.18 -0.36 -4.84
C LEU A 28 2.11 -1.85 -5.15
N ALA A 29 2.96 -2.30 -6.07
CA ALA A 29 3.19 -3.71 -6.39
C ALA A 29 4.53 -4.18 -5.81
N ARG A 30 4.57 -5.42 -5.33
CA ARG A 30 5.77 -6.08 -4.79
C ARG A 30 5.75 -7.58 -5.09
N PRO A 31 6.89 -8.28 -5.06
CA PRO A 31 6.89 -9.75 -5.08
C PRO A 31 6.10 -10.33 -3.90
N SER A 32 5.43 -11.45 -4.14
CA SER A 32 4.75 -12.21 -3.10
C SER A 32 5.77 -13.01 -2.29
N LYS A 33 5.75 -12.86 -0.97
CA LYS A 33 6.58 -13.67 -0.07
C LYS A 33 6.00 -15.06 0.19
N SER A 34 4.68 -15.19 0.15
CA SER A 34 3.97 -16.45 0.40
C SER A 34 3.88 -17.35 -0.83
N ASN A 35 3.95 -16.77 -2.04
CA ASN A 35 3.96 -17.52 -3.28
C ASN A 35 5.08 -17.02 -4.21
N PRO A 36 6.29 -17.61 -4.16
CA PRO A 36 7.42 -17.19 -4.99
C PRO A 36 7.08 -17.23 -6.49
N GLY A 37 7.41 -16.16 -7.21
CA GLY A 37 7.07 -15.99 -8.63
C GLY A 37 5.84 -15.11 -8.88
N ASP A 38 4.96 -14.97 -7.89
CA ASP A 38 3.80 -14.09 -7.97
C ASP A 38 4.11 -12.66 -7.51
N PHE A 39 3.18 -11.76 -7.84
CA PHE A 39 3.16 -10.39 -7.35
C PHE A 39 1.96 -10.16 -6.43
N THR A 40 2.13 -9.21 -5.51
CA THR A 40 1.07 -8.70 -4.65
C THR A 40 0.85 -7.22 -4.95
N LEU A 41 -0.42 -6.83 -5.09
CA LEU A 41 -0.85 -5.43 -5.09
C LEU A 41 -1.30 -5.04 -3.69
N SER A 42 -0.70 -4.00 -3.10
CA SER A 42 -1.08 -3.45 -1.80
C SER A 42 -1.75 -2.10 -2.02
N VAL A 43 -2.92 -1.87 -1.42
CA VAL A 43 -3.77 -0.69 -1.64
C VAL A 43 -4.14 -0.06 -0.30
N ARG A 44 -4.09 1.28 -0.23
CA ARG A 44 -4.56 2.09 0.89
C ARG A 44 -6.03 2.39 0.73
N ASP A 45 -6.88 1.55 1.32
CA ASP A 45 -8.33 1.69 1.28
C ASP A 45 -8.90 2.23 2.60
N SER A 46 -8.37 3.38 3.06
CA SER A 46 -8.97 4.12 4.17
C SER A 46 -9.65 5.37 3.61
N PRO A 47 -10.86 5.72 4.04
CA PRO A 47 -11.48 6.97 3.63
C PRO A 47 -10.62 8.17 4.06
N PRO A 48 -10.73 9.32 3.38
CA PRO A 48 -10.12 10.55 3.86
C PRO A 48 -10.56 10.82 5.30
N ALA A 49 -9.63 11.26 6.15
CA ALA A 49 -9.88 11.49 7.59
C ALA A 49 -11.04 12.48 7.88
N THR A 50 -11.57 13.15 6.85
CA THR A 50 -12.65 14.12 6.93
C THR A 50 -14.06 13.51 6.96
N GLU A 51 -14.25 12.22 6.65
CA GLU A 51 -15.61 11.61 6.65
C GLU A 51 -16.05 11.05 8.01
N GLY A 52 -15.18 11.03 9.01
CA GLY A 52 -15.45 10.46 10.35
C GLY A 52 -15.86 11.46 11.43
N ARG A 53 -16.02 12.75 11.11
CA ARG A 53 -16.51 13.77 12.04
C ARG A 53 -17.80 14.40 11.52
N SER A 54 -18.86 13.62 11.48
CA SER A 54 -20.18 14.20 11.71
C SER A 54 -20.28 14.50 13.20
N LEU A 55 -20.48 15.79 13.51
CA LEU A 55 -21.06 16.25 14.78
C LEU A 55 -22.42 15.59 15.02
#